data_AF-A0A3S3BCS0-F1
#
_entry.id   AF-A0A3S3BCS0-F1
#
_cell.length_a   1.000
_cell.length_b   1.000
_cell.length_c   1.000
_cell.angle_alpha   90.00
_cell.angle_beta   90.00
_cell.angle_gamma   90.00
#
_symmetry.space_group_name_H-M   'P 1'
#
loop_
_entity.id
_entity.type
_entity.pdbx_description
1 polymer ?
#
loop_
_entity_poly.entity_id
_entity_poly.type
_entity_poly.pdbx_seq_one_letter_code
_entity_poly.pdbx_strand_id
1 'polypeptide(L)'
;MTTDAELAADLAARAGDLLLGIRARELGETPLDKAAAKELGRRGDKAADALLLEGLAAARPGDAVLSEESVDDPARLDNPRVWIIDPLDGSREYGLAGRADWAVHVALWERGAGITAAAVAQPALGEVYVSGTARAVPSNRARPRILVSDSRPPEFVDALARHVDGDVAPMGSAGAKAMAVLRGDADAYVHAGGQWEWDSAAPVGVALAAGLHCSRIDGAPLRYNESHPYLPDLLICRRDLAVPLLAGIAELTAAATHDSPRVAMAREYIGSLVTHDASKVRLARHCHRYENGQRTGDSGDEIRAMLETGGQYRPISGVRDLEFREWGSDVVARFLLDMNTGRDTLTVAITEHFSIPSAEIDSITAIIEPQP
;
A
#
# COMPACT_ATOMS: atom_id res chain seq x y z
N MET A 1 -4.01 -9.62 32.46
CA MET A 1 -3.55 -8.59 31.51
C MET A 1 -3.75 -9.18 30.13
N THR A 2 -4.41 -8.46 29.22
CA THR A 2 -4.61 -8.88 27.83
C THR A 2 -3.26 -9.00 27.12
N THR A 3 -3.02 -10.14 26.46
CA THR A 3 -1.82 -10.35 25.65
C THR A 3 -1.81 -9.41 24.44
N ASP A 4 -0.65 -9.23 23.80
CA ASP A 4 -0.55 -8.35 22.63
C ASP A 4 -1.37 -8.87 21.43
N ALA A 5 -1.46 -10.18 21.25
CA ALA A 5 -2.30 -10.79 20.20
C ALA A 5 -3.80 -10.61 20.48
N GLU A 6 -4.24 -10.76 21.74
CA GLU A 6 -5.63 -10.49 22.12
C GLU A 6 -5.98 -9.00 21.99
N LEU A 7 -5.03 -8.10 22.30
CA LEU A 7 -5.21 -6.65 22.11
C LEU A 7 -5.32 -6.30 20.63
N ALA A 8 -4.44 -6.85 19.77
CA ALA A 8 -4.51 -6.66 18.33
C ALA A 8 -5.89 -7.08 17.78
N ALA A 9 -6.38 -8.25 18.23
CA ALA A 9 -7.69 -8.77 17.83
C ALA A 9 -8.85 -7.89 18.30
N ASP A 10 -8.85 -7.45 19.56
CA ASP A 10 -9.88 -6.55 20.12
C ASP A 10 -9.94 -5.23 19.34
N LEU A 11 -8.79 -4.60 19.11
CA LEU A 11 -8.72 -3.33 18.39
C LEU A 11 -9.18 -3.47 16.94
N ALA A 12 -8.72 -4.52 16.24
CA ALA A 12 -9.15 -4.79 14.87
C ALA A 12 -10.66 -5.05 14.77
N ALA A 13 -11.23 -5.80 15.72
CA ALA A 13 -12.67 -6.05 15.79
C ALA A 13 -13.48 -4.77 16.03
N ARG A 14 -13.08 -3.96 17.02
CA ARG A 14 -13.77 -2.71 17.39
C ARG A 14 -13.71 -1.67 16.28
N ALA A 15 -12.57 -1.53 15.61
CA ALA A 15 -12.45 -0.69 14.42
C ALA A 15 -13.36 -1.21 13.30
N GLY A 16 -13.40 -2.54 13.09
CA GLY A 16 -14.31 -3.17 12.14
C GLY A 16 -15.79 -2.89 12.40
N ASP A 17 -16.24 -3.02 13.66
CA ASP A 17 -17.62 -2.72 14.06
C ASP A 17 -17.97 -1.25 13.87
N LEU A 18 -17.03 -0.34 14.20
CA LEU A 18 -17.19 1.09 13.95
C LEU A 18 -17.37 1.38 12.46
N LEU A 19 -16.52 0.79 11.62
CA LEU A 19 -16.57 0.94 10.16
C LEU A 19 -17.88 0.39 9.58
N LEU A 20 -18.34 -0.80 10.02
CA LEU A 20 -19.64 -1.32 9.63
C LEU A 20 -20.78 -0.36 10.01
N GLY A 21 -20.73 0.22 11.21
CA GLY A 21 -21.72 1.19 11.68
C GLY A 21 -21.74 2.48 10.84
N ILE A 22 -20.58 3.01 10.46
CA ILE A 22 -20.47 4.17 9.56
C ILE A 22 -21.03 3.82 8.18
N ARG A 23 -20.56 2.72 7.59
CA ARG A 23 -20.96 2.26 6.27
C ARG A 23 -22.47 2.02 6.18
N ALA A 24 -23.08 1.38 7.17
CA ALA A 24 -24.51 1.08 7.20
C ALA A 24 -25.39 2.34 7.24
N ARG A 25 -24.94 3.42 7.89
CA ARG A 25 -25.70 4.68 7.96
C ARG A 25 -25.74 5.44 6.64
N GLU A 26 -24.78 5.20 5.74
CA GLU A 26 -24.45 6.16 4.69
C GLU A 26 -24.38 5.58 3.28
N LEU A 27 -24.07 4.29 3.14
CA LEU A 27 -24.01 3.65 1.83
C LEU A 27 -25.41 3.46 1.21
N GLY A 28 -26.46 3.40 2.04
CA GLY A 28 -27.84 3.23 1.59
C GLY A 28 -28.08 2.00 0.72
N GLU A 29 -29.25 1.93 0.08
CA GLU A 29 -29.58 0.89 -0.93
C GLU A 29 -29.07 1.26 -2.33
N THR A 30 -28.86 2.56 -2.58
CA THR A 30 -28.46 3.10 -3.89
C THR A 30 -26.94 3.30 -3.92
N PRO A 31 -26.23 2.90 -4.99
CA PRO A 31 -24.80 3.16 -5.11
C PRO A 31 -24.47 4.65 -4.99
N LEU A 32 -23.49 4.97 -4.14
CA LEU A 32 -22.92 6.31 -4.04
C LEU A 32 -22.21 6.68 -5.35
N ASP A 33 -22.19 7.98 -5.67
CA ASP A 33 -21.28 8.48 -6.69
C ASP A 33 -19.81 8.39 -6.22
N LYS A 34 -18.87 8.56 -7.15
CA LYS A 34 -17.43 8.42 -6.88
C LYS A 34 -16.94 9.37 -5.77
N ALA A 35 -17.44 10.60 -5.71
CA ALA A 35 -17.00 11.58 -4.74
C ALA A 35 -17.54 11.25 -3.35
N ALA A 36 -18.81 10.87 -3.25
CA ALA A 36 -19.44 10.44 -2.01
C ALA A 36 -18.81 9.14 -1.46
N ALA A 37 -18.49 8.18 -2.33
CA ALA A 37 -17.80 6.94 -1.95
C ALA A 37 -16.39 7.23 -1.37
N LYS A 38 -15.64 8.14 -2.00
CA LYS A 38 -14.32 8.57 -1.53
C LYS A 38 -14.40 9.28 -0.17
N GLU A 39 -15.37 10.17 0.01
CA GLU A 39 -15.57 10.86 1.29
C GLU A 39 -16.06 9.94 2.41
N LEU A 40 -16.80 8.87 2.07
CA LEU A 40 -17.13 7.80 3.00
C LEU A 40 -15.87 7.05 3.46
N GLY A 41 -14.97 6.68 2.53
CA GLY A 41 -13.66 6.09 2.86
C GLY A 41 -12.88 6.96 3.84
N ARG A 42 -12.63 8.23 3.46
CA ARG A 42 -11.87 9.19 4.28
C ARG A 42 -12.39 9.35 5.71
N ARG A 43 -13.71 9.26 5.92
CA ARG A 43 -14.32 9.32 7.26
C ARG A 43 -14.21 8.01 8.01
N GLY A 44 -14.28 6.88 7.30
CA GLY A 44 -13.95 5.56 7.85
C GLY A 44 -12.52 5.53 8.36
N ASP A 45 -11.55 5.88 7.51
CA ASP A 45 -10.12 5.94 7.83
C ASP A 45 -9.89 6.77 9.10
N LYS A 46 -10.34 8.03 9.10
CA LYS A 46 -10.19 8.96 10.24
C LYS A 46 -10.82 8.44 11.54
N ALA A 47 -12.01 7.84 11.46
CA ALA A 47 -12.71 7.37 12.65
C ALA A 47 -12.07 6.11 13.24
N ALA A 48 -11.63 5.18 12.39
CA ALA A 48 -10.91 3.99 12.79
C ALA A 48 -9.53 4.34 13.37
N ASP A 49 -8.81 5.28 12.77
CA ASP A 49 -7.49 5.72 13.26
C ASP A 49 -7.58 6.27 14.69
N ALA A 50 -8.55 7.17 14.94
CA ALA A 50 -8.78 7.72 16.27
C ALA A 50 -9.07 6.61 17.32
N LEU A 51 -9.92 5.64 16.99
CA LEU A 51 -10.24 4.52 17.88
C LEU A 51 -9.00 3.67 18.19
N LEU A 52 -8.19 3.35 17.18
CA LEU A 52 -6.99 2.53 17.33
C LEU A 52 -5.93 3.25 18.16
N LEU A 53 -5.67 4.53 17.88
CA LEU A 53 -4.71 5.35 18.62
C LEU A 53 -5.12 5.51 20.09
N GLU A 54 -6.38 5.82 20.37
CA GLU A 54 -6.89 5.91 21.74
C GLU A 54 -6.77 4.57 22.49
N GLY A 55 -7.12 3.46 21.82
CA GLY A 55 -7.01 2.12 22.37
C GLY A 55 -5.58 1.71 22.70
N LEU A 56 -4.64 2.00 21.79
CA LEU A 56 -3.21 1.72 21.96
C LEU A 56 -2.61 2.60 23.06
N ALA A 57 -2.90 3.90 23.08
CA ALA A 57 -2.42 4.81 24.12
C ALA A 57 -2.90 4.40 25.52
N ALA A 58 -4.13 3.91 25.64
CA ALA A 58 -4.69 3.43 26.90
C ALA A 58 -4.08 2.09 27.36
N ALA A 59 -3.89 1.14 26.43
CA ALA A 59 -3.46 -0.22 26.76
C ALA A 59 -1.94 -0.40 26.80
N ARG A 60 -1.19 0.38 26.01
CA ARG A 60 0.26 0.30 25.78
C ARG A 60 0.90 1.70 25.67
N PRO A 61 0.82 2.54 26.71
CA PRO A 61 1.30 3.93 26.65
C PRO A 61 2.80 4.11 26.37
N GLY A 62 3.60 3.04 26.46
CA GLY A 62 5.04 3.06 26.18
C GLY A 62 5.42 2.59 24.77
N ASP A 63 4.49 2.00 24.01
CA ASP A 63 4.75 1.53 22.66
C ASP A 63 4.55 2.70 21.67
N ALA A 64 5.34 2.75 20.59
CA ALA A 64 5.12 3.72 19.52
C ALA A 64 4.07 3.22 18.52
N VAL A 65 3.55 4.11 17.68
CA VAL A 65 2.58 3.75 16.63
C VAL A 65 3.02 4.34 15.29
N LEU A 66 2.97 3.52 14.25
CA LEU A 66 3.05 3.89 12.84
C LEU A 66 1.69 3.59 12.21
N SER A 67 0.95 4.64 11.84
CA SER A 67 -0.39 4.52 11.23
C SER A 67 -0.39 5.07 9.81
N GLU A 68 -1.20 4.48 8.93
CA GLU A 68 -1.49 5.03 7.60
C GLU A 68 -1.98 6.48 7.67
N GLU A 69 -2.80 6.80 8.68
CA GLU A 69 -3.61 8.02 8.76
C GLU A 69 -3.00 9.13 9.63
N SER A 70 -1.87 8.85 10.27
CA SER A 70 -1.20 9.81 11.16
C SER A 70 0.18 10.19 10.66
N VAL A 71 0.64 11.37 11.08
CA VAL A 71 2.01 11.82 10.82
C VAL A 71 2.98 10.83 11.48
N ASP A 72 3.96 10.37 10.71
CA ASP A 72 5.01 9.48 11.20
C ASP A 72 5.96 10.26 12.14
N ASP A 73 5.93 9.93 13.44
CA ASP A 73 6.89 10.45 14.42
C ASP A 73 8.17 9.59 14.41
N PRO A 74 9.33 10.14 13.99
CA PRO A 74 10.59 9.41 13.96
C PRO A 74 11.01 8.79 15.30
N ALA A 75 10.43 9.22 16.42
CA ALA A 75 10.64 8.59 17.73
C ALA A 75 10.34 7.08 17.75
N ARG A 76 9.54 6.55 16.80
CA ARG A 76 9.30 5.11 16.66
C ARG A 76 10.57 4.29 16.37
N LEU A 77 11.58 4.90 15.73
CA LEU A 77 12.81 4.20 15.35
C LEU A 77 13.65 3.82 16.59
N ASP A 78 13.58 4.64 17.63
CA ASP A 78 14.23 4.39 18.92
C ASP A 78 13.39 3.53 19.87
N ASN A 79 12.08 3.36 19.60
CA ASN A 79 11.20 2.54 20.41
C ASN A 79 11.41 1.03 20.13
N PRO A 80 11.59 0.18 21.15
CA PRO A 80 11.71 -1.27 20.96
C PRO A 80 10.41 -1.95 20.52
N ARG A 81 9.26 -1.29 20.66
CA ARG A 81 7.92 -1.84 20.39
C ARG A 81 7.10 -0.83 19.58
N VAL A 82 6.68 -1.22 18.39
CA VAL A 82 5.95 -0.35 17.46
C VAL A 82 4.71 -1.04 16.94
N TRP A 83 3.55 -0.45 17.17
CA TRP A 83 2.31 -0.88 16.53
C TRP A 83 2.24 -0.31 15.12
N ILE A 84 2.11 -1.17 14.12
CA ILE A 84 1.97 -0.79 12.72
C ILE A 84 0.53 -1.08 12.32
N ILE A 85 -0.24 -0.04 12.01
CA ILE A 85 -1.69 -0.13 11.81
C ILE A 85 -2.13 0.46 10.48
N ASP A 86 -3.09 -0.21 9.87
CA ASP A 86 -3.89 0.28 8.75
C ASP A 86 -5.35 0.34 9.24
N PRO A 87 -5.86 1.55 9.55
CA PRO A 87 -7.21 1.68 10.08
C PRO A 87 -8.30 1.20 9.14
N LEU A 88 -8.07 1.25 7.82
CA LEU A 88 -9.00 0.80 6.79
C LEU A 88 -8.25 0.51 5.47
N ASP A 89 -7.80 -0.73 5.31
CA ASP A 89 -7.20 -1.18 4.05
C ASP A 89 -8.30 -1.47 3.02
N GLY A 90 -8.21 -0.81 1.87
CA GLY A 90 -9.24 -0.87 0.82
C GLY A 90 -10.36 0.15 1.01
N SER A 91 -10.05 1.40 1.37
CA SER A 91 -11.03 2.50 1.53
C SER A 91 -11.89 2.72 0.27
N ARG A 92 -11.34 2.42 -0.92
CA ARG A 92 -12.10 2.38 -2.19
C ARG A 92 -13.18 1.31 -2.13
N GLU A 93 -12.83 0.06 -1.83
CA GLU A 93 -13.78 -1.06 -1.75
C GLU A 93 -14.82 -0.83 -0.64
N TYR A 94 -14.40 -0.27 0.49
CA TYR A 94 -15.30 0.12 1.57
C TYR A 94 -16.39 1.11 1.12
N GLY A 95 -16.02 2.11 0.29
CA GLY A 95 -16.96 3.08 -0.26
C GLY A 95 -17.94 2.55 -1.31
N LEU A 96 -17.80 1.30 -1.77
CA LEU A 96 -18.62 0.71 -2.83
C LEU A 96 -19.67 -0.26 -2.26
N ALA A 97 -20.91 -0.16 -2.72
CA ALA A 97 -21.99 -1.08 -2.36
C ALA A 97 -21.66 -2.53 -2.78
N GLY A 98 -21.97 -3.49 -1.90
CA GLY A 98 -21.81 -4.93 -2.17
C GLY A 98 -20.37 -5.47 -2.11
N ARG A 99 -19.34 -4.62 -1.92
CA ARG A 99 -17.95 -5.08 -1.75
C ARG A 99 -17.68 -5.53 -0.31
N ALA A 100 -16.89 -6.58 -0.16
CA ALA A 100 -16.51 -7.18 1.12
C ALA A 100 -14.99 -7.35 1.29
N ASP A 101 -14.23 -6.94 0.28
CA ASP A 101 -12.78 -7.03 0.19
C ASP A 101 -12.10 -5.75 0.68
N TRP A 102 -12.30 -5.46 1.96
CA TRP A 102 -11.62 -4.42 2.75
C TRP A 102 -11.33 -4.96 4.16
N ALA A 103 -10.37 -4.37 4.86
CA ALA A 103 -9.84 -4.93 6.10
C ALA A 103 -9.41 -3.85 7.11
N VAL A 104 -9.07 -4.29 8.32
CA VAL A 104 -8.34 -3.49 9.33
C VAL A 104 -7.09 -4.26 9.71
N HIS A 105 -5.94 -3.61 9.75
CA HIS A 105 -4.66 -4.21 10.12
C HIS A 105 -4.16 -3.69 11.46
N VAL A 106 -3.85 -4.60 12.38
CA VAL A 106 -3.20 -4.26 13.64
C VAL A 106 -2.05 -5.21 13.88
N ALA A 107 -0.81 -4.73 13.80
CA ALA A 107 0.39 -5.51 14.07
C ALA A 107 1.26 -4.86 15.13
N LEU A 108 1.94 -5.67 15.92
CA LEU A 108 3.02 -5.27 16.81
C LEU A 108 4.33 -5.79 16.26
N TRP A 109 5.24 -4.86 16.02
CA TRP A 109 6.64 -5.12 15.75
C TRP A 109 7.47 -4.96 17.02
N GLU A 110 8.44 -5.86 17.23
CA GLU A 110 9.41 -5.78 18.32
C GLU A 110 10.84 -5.88 17.79
N ARG A 111 11.72 -5.02 18.32
CA ARG A 111 13.13 -4.96 17.92
C ARG A 111 13.82 -6.31 18.11
N GLY A 112 14.37 -6.84 17.03
CA GLY A 112 15.08 -8.12 17.01
C GLY A 112 14.17 -9.35 16.92
N ALA A 113 12.85 -9.20 16.98
CA ALA A 113 11.88 -10.29 16.83
C ALA A 113 10.97 -10.15 15.60
N GLY A 114 10.84 -8.94 15.03
CA GLY A 114 9.94 -8.69 13.90
C GLY A 114 8.48 -8.58 14.37
N ILE A 115 7.53 -9.07 13.58
CA ILE A 115 6.11 -9.05 13.95
C ILE A 115 5.81 -10.16 14.97
N THR A 116 5.46 -9.80 16.20
CA THR A 116 5.22 -10.77 17.30
C THR A 116 3.76 -10.94 17.66
N ALA A 117 2.91 -9.96 17.33
CA ALA A 117 1.47 -10.06 17.39
C ALA A 117 0.85 -9.37 16.18
N ALA A 118 -0.25 -9.92 15.67
CA ALA A 118 -0.94 -9.40 14.52
C ALA A 118 -2.38 -9.89 14.46
N ALA A 119 -3.28 -9.02 14.01
CA ALA A 119 -4.65 -9.32 13.67
C ALA A 119 -5.09 -8.60 12.38
N VAL A 120 -5.89 -9.29 11.57
CA VAL A 120 -6.55 -8.75 10.39
C VAL A 120 -8.06 -8.95 10.55
N ALA A 121 -8.83 -7.87 10.64
CA ALA A 121 -10.28 -7.96 10.59
C ALA A 121 -10.75 -7.92 9.13
N GLN A 122 -11.76 -8.74 8.78
CA GLN A 122 -12.56 -8.59 7.57
C GLN A 122 -14.01 -8.38 7.98
N PRO A 123 -14.40 -7.13 8.32
CA PRO A 123 -15.65 -6.88 9.03
C PRO A 123 -16.88 -7.28 8.21
N ALA A 124 -16.84 -7.09 6.89
CA ALA A 124 -17.93 -7.52 6.00
C ALA A 124 -18.14 -9.05 5.96
N LEU A 125 -17.16 -9.84 6.40
CA LEU A 125 -17.25 -11.30 6.55
C LEU A 125 -17.52 -11.72 8.00
N GLY A 126 -17.47 -10.81 8.96
CA GLY A 126 -17.61 -11.11 10.39
C GLY A 126 -16.42 -11.87 10.99
N GLU A 127 -15.23 -11.75 10.39
CA GLU A 127 -14.05 -12.55 10.75
C GLU A 127 -12.89 -11.69 11.25
N VAL A 128 -12.13 -12.22 12.22
CA VAL A 128 -10.87 -11.64 12.70
C VAL A 128 -9.82 -12.74 12.78
N TYR A 129 -8.76 -12.62 11.98
CA TYR A 129 -7.66 -13.58 11.91
C TYR A 129 -6.52 -13.10 12.79
N VAL A 130 -6.00 -13.98 13.66
CA VAL A 130 -5.00 -13.62 14.68
C VAL A 130 -3.79 -14.54 14.58
N SER A 131 -2.58 -13.99 14.57
CA SER A 131 -1.31 -14.74 14.45
C SER A 131 -1.17 -15.92 15.43
N GLY A 132 -1.64 -15.82 16.68
CA GLY A 132 -1.55 -16.92 17.64
C GLY A 132 -2.45 -18.14 17.33
N THR A 133 -3.56 -17.95 16.63
CA THR A 133 -4.63 -18.96 16.47
C THR A 133 -4.94 -19.32 15.02
N ALA A 134 -4.63 -18.44 14.07
CA ALA A 134 -4.91 -18.65 12.67
C ALA A 134 -4.14 -19.86 12.10
N ARG A 135 -4.78 -20.58 11.18
CA ARG A 135 -4.20 -21.73 10.49
C ARG A 135 -4.56 -21.64 9.02
N ALA A 136 -3.58 -21.86 8.14
CA ALA A 136 -3.83 -21.88 6.72
C ALA A 136 -4.66 -23.11 6.35
N VAL A 137 -5.71 -22.90 5.57
CA VAL A 137 -6.54 -23.96 5.02
C VAL A 137 -5.86 -24.50 3.76
N PRO A 138 -5.57 -25.80 3.67
CA PRO A 138 -5.01 -26.38 2.45
C PRO A 138 -5.94 -26.18 1.26
N SER A 139 -5.37 -25.78 0.13
CA SER A 139 -6.09 -25.69 -1.14
C SER A 139 -5.91 -26.96 -1.95
N ASN A 140 -7.02 -27.46 -2.52
CA ASN A 140 -7.06 -28.63 -3.40
C ASN A 140 -7.21 -28.23 -4.87
N ARG A 141 -6.93 -26.97 -5.25
CA ARG A 141 -7.05 -26.55 -6.65
C ARG A 141 -6.04 -27.26 -7.53
N ALA A 142 -6.49 -27.70 -8.69
CA ALA A 142 -5.63 -28.25 -9.73
C ALA A 142 -4.69 -27.18 -10.32
N ARG A 143 -5.19 -25.95 -10.47
CA ARG A 143 -4.45 -24.79 -11.00
C ARG A 143 -4.37 -23.71 -9.93
N PRO A 144 -3.16 -23.23 -9.55
CA PRO A 144 -3.01 -22.20 -8.52
C PRO A 144 -3.73 -20.92 -8.90
N ARG A 145 -4.44 -20.30 -7.96
CA ARG A 145 -5.00 -18.95 -8.14
C ARG A 145 -4.07 -17.90 -7.51
N ILE A 146 -3.59 -16.97 -8.33
CA ILE A 146 -2.74 -15.84 -7.93
C ILE A 146 -3.59 -14.58 -7.84
N LEU A 147 -3.69 -14.00 -6.65
CA LEU A 147 -4.34 -12.72 -6.43
C LEU A 147 -3.38 -11.56 -6.68
N VAL A 148 -3.92 -10.52 -7.30
CA VAL A 148 -3.24 -9.24 -7.56
C VAL A 148 -4.17 -8.07 -7.23
N SER A 149 -3.60 -6.87 -7.14
CA SER A 149 -4.39 -5.65 -7.00
C SER A 149 -5.38 -5.48 -8.16
N ASP A 150 -6.64 -5.17 -7.85
CA ASP A 150 -7.69 -4.81 -8.81
C ASP A 150 -7.40 -3.48 -9.54
N SER A 151 -6.58 -2.61 -8.96
CA SER A 151 -6.23 -1.31 -9.53
C SER A 151 -4.85 -1.27 -10.19
N ARG A 152 -3.88 -2.04 -9.67
CA ARG A 152 -2.46 -1.93 -10.05
C ARG A 152 -1.80 -3.32 -10.09
N PRO A 153 -2.21 -4.22 -11.00
CA PRO A 153 -1.58 -5.54 -11.11
C PRO A 153 -0.15 -5.42 -11.67
N PRO A 154 0.83 -6.21 -11.18
CA PRO A 154 2.18 -6.24 -11.75
C PRO A 154 2.17 -6.72 -13.21
N GLU A 155 2.95 -6.08 -14.09
CA GLU A 155 2.99 -6.42 -15.52
C GLU A 155 3.38 -7.88 -15.80
N PHE A 156 4.21 -8.47 -14.94
CA PHE A 156 4.69 -9.85 -15.12
C PHE A 156 3.68 -10.93 -14.69
N VAL A 157 2.55 -10.57 -14.06
CA VAL A 157 1.72 -11.56 -13.35
C VAL A 157 1.05 -12.60 -14.27
N ASP A 158 0.63 -12.21 -15.48
CA ASP A 158 0.03 -13.15 -16.44
C ASP A 158 1.06 -14.16 -16.95
N ALA A 159 2.32 -13.74 -17.09
CA ALA A 159 3.41 -14.63 -17.44
C ALA A 159 3.78 -15.55 -16.28
N LEU A 160 3.76 -15.02 -15.05
CA LEU A 160 3.98 -15.80 -13.84
C LEU A 160 2.92 -16.87 -13.64
N ALA A 161 1.63 -16.55 -13.83
CA ALA A 161 0.56 -17.52 -13.75
C ALA A 161 0.76 -18.65 -14.76
N ARG A 162 1.11 -18.33 -16.01
CA ARG A 162 1.45 -19.34 -17.03
C ARG A 162 2.66 -20.20 -16.63
N HIS A 163 3.66 -19.63 -15.96
CA HIS A 163 4.84 -20.37 -15.48
C HIS A 163 4.48 -21.48 -14.48
N VAL A 164 3.43 -21.28 -13.67
CA VAL A 164 2.96 -22.25 -12.66
C VAL A 164 1.67 -22.98 -13.03
N ASP A 165 1.23 -22.91 -14.30
CA ASP A 165 -0.08 -23.39 -14.77
C ASP A 165 -1.25 -22.91 -13.89
N GLY A 166 -1.22 -21.64 -13.51
CA GLY A 166 -2.20 -20.98 -12.67
C GLY A 166 -3.10 -20.00 -13.40
N ASP A 167 -3.97 -19.35 -12.62
CA ASP A 167 -4.90 -18.30 -13.04
C ASP A 167 -4.69 -17.03 -12.20
N VAL A 168 -4.83 -15.86 -12.82
CA VAL A 168 -4.80 -14.56 -12.14
C VAL A 168 -6.23 -14.12 -11.79
N ALA A 169 -6.43 -13.56 -10.60
CA ALA A 169 -7.68 -12.92 -10.24
C ALA A 169 -7.45 -11.59 -9.49
N PRO A 170 -8.13 -10.51 -9.88
CA PRO A 170 -8.05 -9.24 -9.16
C PRO A 170 -8.85 -9.28 -7.85
N MET A 171 -8.36 -8.56 -6.83
CA MET A 171 -9.06 -8.35 -5.56
C MET A 171 -8.57 -7.05 -4.89
N GLY A 172 -9.48 -6.30 -4.26
CA GLY A 172 -9.15 -5.12 -3.45
C GLY A 172 -8.44 -5.51 -2.15
N SER A 173 -7.95 -4.53 -1.38
CA SER A 173 -7.31 -4.71 -0.04
C SER A 173 -6.14 -5.71 0.06
N ALA A 174 -4.99 -5.28 0.54
CA ALA A 174 -3.87 -6.18 0.82
C ALA A 174 -4.25 -7.27 1.84
N GLY A 175 -4.98 -6.90 2.90
CA GLY A 175 -5.51 -7.80 3.91
C GLY A 175 -6.49 -8.83 3.36
N ALA A 176 -7.44 -8.41 2.52
CA ALA A 176 -8.40 -9.32 1.91
C ALA A 176 -7.71 -10.37 1.03
N LYS A 177 -6.70 -9.97 0.25
CA LYS A 177 -5.90 -10.89 -0.58
C LYS A 177 -5.10 -11.88 0.25
N ALA A 178 -4.39 -11.41 1.27
CA ALA A 178 -3.62 -12.29 2.16
C ALA A 178 -4.53 -13.29 2.89
N MET A 179 -5.67 -12.83 3.41
CA MET A 179 -6.59 -13.70 4.13
C MET A 179 -7.33 -14.67 3.18
N ALA A 180 -7.51 -14.32 1.91
CA ALA A 180 -7.99 -15.26 0.90
C ALA A 180 -6.99 -16.41 0.65
N VAL A 181 -5.68 -16.14 0.67
CA VAL A 181 -4.66 -17.21 0.65
C VAL A 181 -4.75 -18.06 1.93
N LEU A 182 -4.92 -17.43 3.10
CA LEU A 182 -5.06 -18.13 4.38
C LEU A 182 -6.28 -19.05 4.43
N ARG A 183 -7.44 -18.59 3.95
CA ARG A 183 -8.67 -19.39 3.83
C ARG A 183 -8.60 -20.46 2.74
N GLY A 184 -7.55 -20.45 1.93
CA GLY A 184 -7.41 -21.33 0.79
C GLY A 184 -8.35 -20.97 -0.36
N ASP A 185 -8.92 -19.76 -0.41
CA ASP A 185 -9.72 -19.19 -1.54
C ASP A 185 -8.84 -18.82 -2.75
N ALA A 186 -7.56 -18.61 -2.49
CA ALA A 186 -6.48 -18.46 -3.45
C ALA A 186 -5.22 -19.21 -2.96
N ASP A 187 -4.18 -19.25 -3.80
CA ASP A 187 -2.96 -20.00 -3.52
C ASP A 187 -1.73 -19.10 -3.39
N ALA A 188 -1.78 -17.91 -3.99
CA ALA A 188 -0.78 -16.87 -3.83
C ALA A 188 -1.41 -15.47 -3.90
N TYR A 189 -0.73 -14.51 -3.30
CA TYR A 189 -0.91 -13.08 -3.44
C TYR A 189 0.45 -12.50 -3.82
N VAL A 190 0.50 -11.86 -4.99
CA VAL A 190 1.68 -11.16 -5.51
C VAL A 190 1.38 -9.68 -5.62
N HIS A 191 2.27 -8.86 -5.09
CA HIS A 191 2.25 -7.41 -5.24
C HIS A 191 3.62 -6.91 -5.68
N ALA A 192 3.64 -5.99 -6.63
CA ALA A 192 4.83 -5.25 -7.04
C ALA A 192 4.37 -3.88 -7.57
N GLY A 193 5.18 -2.85 -7.36
CA GLY A 193 4.82 -1.47 -7.72
C GLY A 193 4.25 -0.66 -6.57
N GLY A 194 4.58 -1.03 -5.33
CA GLY A 194 4.48 -0.12 -4.19
C GLY A 194 3.36 -0.40 -3.21
N GLN A 195 3.76 -0.60 -1.96
CA GLN A 195 2.94 -0.70 -0.77
C GLN A 195 3.69 -0.09 0.41
N TRP A 196 3.04 -0.01 1.55
CA TRP A 196 3.61 0.46 2.79
C TRP A 196 3.66 -0.66 3.84
N GLU A 197 4.38 -0.42 4.92
CA GLU A 197 4.50 -1.38 6.01
C GLU A 197 3.13 -1.73 6.61
N TRP A 198 2.22 -0.77 6.79
CA TRP A 198 0.88 -1.02 7.32
C TRP A 198 -0.02 -1.84 6.40
N ASP A 199 0.17 -1.77 5.07
CA ASP A 199 -0.57 -2.61 4.12
C ASP A 199 -0.24 -4.11 4.32
N SER A 200 0.94 -4.45 4.87
CA SER A 200 1.45 -5.83 4.91
C SER A 200 1.80 -6.38 6.29
N ALA A 201 2.08 -5.55 7.30
CA ALA A 201 2.59 -6.00 8.60
C ALA A 201 1.64 -7.00 9.29
N ALA A 202 0.36 -6.67 9.41
CA ALA A 202 -0.61 -7.59 10.02
C ALA A 202 -0.93 -8.79 9.12
N PRO A 203 -1.17 -8.62 7.80
CA PRO A 203 -1.33 -9.75 6.88
C PRO A 203 -0.18 -10.76 6.93
N VAL A 204 1.07 -10.30 6.95
CA VAL A 204 2.27 -11.13 7.00
C VAL A 204 2.43 -11.79 8.36
N GLY A 205 2.22 -11.05 9.46
CA GLY A 205 2.26 -11.62 10.81
C GLY A 205 1.26 -12.77 10.98
N VAL A 206 0.03 -12.61 10.49
CA VAL A 206 -0.99 -13.66 10.50
C VAL A 206 -0.60 -14.82 9.56
N ALA A 207 -0.18 -14.53 8.33
CA ALA A 207 0.17 -15.55 7.34
C ALA A 207 1.37 -16.42 7.75
N LEU A 208 2.44 -15.82 8.27
CA LEU A 208 3.61 -16.54 8.77
C LEU A 208 3.25 -17.48 9.92
N ALA A 209 2.46 -16.98 10.88
CA ALA A 209 2.06 -17.77 12.03
C ALA A 209 1.06 -18.90 11.66
N ALA A 210 0.30 -18.70 10.58
CA ALA A 210 -0.54 -19.71 9.96
C ALA A 210 0.22 -20.75 9.11
N GLY A 211 1.54 -20.58 8.94
CA GLY A 211 2.41 -21.52 8.23
C GLY A 211 2.59 -21.24 6.73
N LEU A 212 2.14 -20.10 6.22
CA LEU A 212 2.37 -19.69 4.82
C LEU A 212 3.81 -19.21 4.59
N HIS A 213 4.17 -19.03 3.33
CA HIS A 213 5.39 -18.33 2.91
C HIS A 213 5.11 -16.84 2.77
N CYS A 214 6.00 -16.00 3.27
CA CYS A 214 5.97 -14.55 3.09
C CYS A 214 7.38 -14.04 2.82
N SER A 215 7.57 -13.30 1.73
CA SER A 215 8.85 -12.66 1.38
C SER A 215 8.62 -11.43 0.50
N ARG A 216 9.71 -10.71 0.22
CA ARG A 216 9.83 -9.88 -0.98
C ARG A 216 9.78 -10.76 -2.23
N ILE A 217 9.55 -10.18 -3.40
CA ILE A 217 9.44 -10.94 -4.66
C ILE A 217 10.79 -11.49 -5.14
N ASP A 218 11.90 -10.97 -4.60
CA ASP A 218 13.26 -11.51 -4.76
C ASP A 218 13.61 -12.62 -3.74
N GLY A 219 12.68 -12.95 -2.84
CA GLY A 219 12.85 -13.94 -1.79
C GLY A 219 13.45 -13.42 -0.48
N ALA A 220 13.85 -12.14 -0.41
CA ALA A 220 14.38 -11.56 0.82
C ALA A 220 13.31 -11.46 1.92
N PRO A 221 13.69 -11.50 3.21
CA PRO A 221 12.76 -11.27 4.31
C PRO A 221 12.12 -9.88 4.23
N LEU A 222 10.82 -9.80 4.56
CA LEU A 222 10.11 -8.55 4.74
C LEU A 222 10.61 -7.87 6.04
N ARG A 223 10.91 -6.58 5.98
CA ARG A 223 11.38 -5.78 7.12
C ARG A 223 10.37 -4.69 7.44
N TYR A 224 10.35 -4.32 8.72
CA TYR A 224 9.37 -3.43 9.31
C TYR A 224 10.04 -2.53 10.35
N ASN A 225 9.37 -1.43 10.68
CA ASN A 225 9.89 -0.28 11.41
C ASN A 225 11.15 0.32 10.76
N GLU A 226 11.21 0.31 9.43
CA GLU A 226 12.28 0.96 8.69
C GLU A 226 12.09 2.49 8.73
N SER A 227 13.17 3.25 8.62
CA SER A 227 13.10 4.73 8.57
C SER A 227 12.26 5.24 7.40
N HIS A 228 12.08 4.39 6.39
CA HIS A 228 11.23 4.63 5.24
C HIS A 228 10.26 3.42 5.12
N PRO A 229 9.01 3.56 5.58
CA PRO A 229 8.07 2.45 5.74
C PRO A 229 7.42 2.02 4.42
N TYR A 230 8.12 2.18 3.30
CA TYR A 230 7.64 1.76 1.99
C TYR A 230 8.18 0.38 1.67
N LEU A 231 7.28 -0.51 1.28
CA LEU A 231 7.54 -1.90 0.98
C LEU A 231 7.12 -2.14 -0.48
N PRO A 232 8.08 -2.15 -1.43
CA PRO A 232 7.78 -2.08 -2.86
C PRO A 232 6.98 -3.25 -3.42
N ASP A 233 7.11 -4.42 -2.79
CA ASP A 233 6.63 -5.68 -3.33
C ASP A 233 6.56 -6.74 -2.24
N LEU A 234 5.70 -7.74 -2.45
CA LEU A 234 5.61 -8.90 -1.58
C LEU A 234 5.07 -10.13 -2.33
N LEU A 235 5.35 -11.29 -1.75
CA LEU A 235 4.79 -12.58 -2.10
C LEU A 235 4.26 -13.24 -0.82
N ILE A 236 2.96 -13.52 -0.77
CA ILE A 236 2.35 -14.41 0.24
C ILE A 236 1.79 -15.62 -0.50
N CYS A 237 2.21 -16.83 -0.16
CA CYS A 237 1.71 -18.02 -0.84
C CYS A 237 1.77 -19.27 0.04
N ARG A 238 1.16 -20.36 -0.45
CA ARG A 238 1.43 -21.69 0.10
C ARG A 238 2.92 -22.03 -0.06
N ARG A 239 3.48 -22.77 0.90
CA ARG A 239 4.92 -23.09 0.92
C ARG A 239 5.39 -23.87 -0.30
N ASP A 240 4.57 -24.75 -0.86
CA ASP A 240 4.89 -25.54 -2.04
C ASP A 240 5.01 -24.68 -3.32
N LEU A 241 4.37 -23.51 -3.35
CA LEU A 241 4.43 -22.58 -4.48
C LEU A 241 5.54 -21.53 -4.38
N ALA A 242 6.18 -21.38 -3.22
CA ALA A 242 7.18 -20.33 -3.01
C ALA A 242 8.36 -20.43 -3.99
N VAL A 243 8.96 -21.62 -4.13
CA VAL A 243 10.09 -21.85 -5.04
C VAL A 243 9.73 -21.60 -6.52
N PRO A 244 8.67 -22.23 -7.10
CA PRO A 244 8.34 -21.99 -8.50
C PRO A 244 7.89 -20.56 -8.78
N LEU A 245 7.18 -19.89 -7.85
CA LEU A 245 6.80 -18.48 -8.04
C LEU A 245 8.02 -17.56 -8.01
N LEU A 246 8.93 -17.71 -7.05
CA LEU A 246 10.15 -16.89 -6.97
C LEU A 246 11.06 -17.11 -8.18
N ALA A 247 11.18 -18.35 -8.67
CA ALA A 247 11.94 -18.64 -9.89
C ALA A 247 11.33 -17.96 -11.11
N GLY A 248 10.01 -18.10 -11.30
CA GLY A 248 9.30 -17.43 -12.40
C GLY A 248 9.40 -15.90 -12.32
N ILE A 249 9.30 -15.33 -11.12
CA ILE A 249 9.49 -13.88 -10.93
C ILE A 249 10.91 -13.48 -11.33
N ALA A 250 11.94 -14.15 -10.81
CA ALA A 250 13.33 -13.82 -11.11
C ALA A 250 13.64 -13.87 -12.62
N GLU A 251 13.10 -14.85 -13.35
CA GLU A 251 13.22 -14.94 -14.80
C GLU A 251 12.54 -13.77 -15.53
N LEU A 252 11.35 -13.38 -15.07
CA LEU A 252 10.54 -12.34 -15.69
C LEU A 252 11.00 -10.91 -15.35
N THR A 253 11.71 -10.74 -14.23
CA THR A 253 12.19 -9.43 -13.75
C THR A 253 13.71 -9.25 -13.88
N ALA A 254 14.45 -10.20 -14.44
CA ALA A 254 15.92 -10.18 -14.53
C ALA A 254 16.52 -8.91 -15.20
N ALA A 255 15.75 -8.22 -16.05
CA ALA A 255 16.16 -6.98 -16.70
C ALA A 255 15.77 -5.69 -15.93
N ALA A 256 14.94 -5.81 -14.89
CA ALA A 256 14.46 -4.68 -14.10
C ALA A 256 15.39 -4.43 -12.90
N THR A 257 15.89 -3.21 -12.76
CA THR A 257 16.53 -2.75 -11.53
C THR A 257 15.48 -2.64 -10.42
N HIS A 258 15.68 -3.31 -9.29
CA HIS A 258 14.80 -3.15 -8.13
C HIS A 258 15.01 -1.75 -7.54
N ASP A 259 13.93 -0.98 -7.46
CA ASP A 259 13.96 0.35 -6.87
C ASP A 259 14.23 0.28 -5.36
N SER A 260 14.98 1.25 -4.85
CA SER A 260 14.97 1.52 -3.42
C SER A 260 13.60 2.06 -2.98
N PRO A 261 13.27 2.05 -1.68
CA PRO A 261 12.03 2.63 -1.17
C PRO A 261 11.78 4.07 -1.64
N ARG A 262 12.82 4.92 -1.69
CA ARG A 262 12.71 6.31 -2.15
C ARG A 262 12.47 6.41 -3.64
N VAL A 263 13.20 5.63 -4.43
CA VAL A 263 13.03 5.60 -5.89
C VAL A 263 11.61 5.15 -6.24
N ALA A 264 11.09 4.16 -5.52
CA ALA A 264 9.75 3.68 -5.72
C ALA A 264 8.67 4.71 -5.31
N MET A 265 8.89 5.52 -4.27
CA MET A 265 8.03 6.68 -3.95
C MET A 265 8.04 7.76 -5.03
N ALA A 266 9.23 8.12 -5.53
CA ALA A 266 9.35 9.07 -6.63
C ALA A 266 8.67 8.53 -7.90
N ARG A 267 8.80 7.22 -8.17
CA ARG A 267 8.08 6.55 -9.27
C ARG A 267 6.57 6.58 -9.07
N GLU A 268 6.07 6.35 -7.86
CA GLU A 268 4.63 6.44 -7.55
C GLU A 268 4.10 7.84 -7.83
N TYR A 269 4.82 8.88 -7.40
CA TYR A 269 4.48 10.27 -7.72
C TYR A 269 4.42 10.49 -9.24
N ILE A 270 5.46 10.11 -9.97
CA ILE A 270 5.53 10.29 -11.43
C ILE A 270 4.42 9.50 -12.14
N GLY A 271 4.12 8.28 -11.68
CA GLY A 271 3.02 7.47 -12.19
C GLY A 271 1.67 8.15 -12.01
N SER A 272 1.46 8.81 -10.87
CA SER A 272 0.22 9.56 -10.58
C SER A 272 -0.03 10.74 -11.53
N LEU A 273 1.02 11.28 -12.18
CA LEU A 273 0.87 12.31 -13.21
C LEU A 273 0.03 11.83 -14.40
N VAL A 274 0.12 10.53 -14.73
CA VAL A 274 -0.60 9.90 -15.85
C VAL A 274 -1.92 9.30 -15.39
N THR A 275 -1.93 8.62 -14.24
CA THR A 275 -3.13 7.89 -13.77
C THR A 275 -4.15 8.80 -13.11
N HIS A 276 -3.74 9.99 -12.66
CA HIS A 276 -4.51 10.89 -11.81
C HIS A 276 -5.02 10.19 -10.52
N ASP A 277 -4.29 9.17 -10.07
CA ASP A 277 -4.53 8.45 -8.83
C ASP A 277 -3.37 8.74 -7.87
N ALA A 278 -3.62 9.62 -6.91
CA ALA A 278 -2.63 10.00 -5.91
C ALA A 278 -2.89 9.30 -4.55
N SER A 279 -3.70 8.23 -4.52
CA SER A 279 -4.08 7.52 -3.28
C SER A 279 -2.90 6.94 -2.51
N LYS A 280 -1.80 6.61 -3.20
CA LYS A 280 -0.57 6.09 -2.58
C LYS A 280 0.60 7.09 -2.62
N VAL A 281 0.36 8.32 -3.06
CA VAL A 281 1.35 9.40 -3.06
C VAL A 281 1.39 10.08 -1.68
N ARG A 282 2.52 9.94 -1.00
CA ARG A 282 2.76 10.57 0.31
C ARG A 282 3.59 11.83 0.18
N LEU A 283 2.94 12.94 0.52
CA LEU A 283 3.50 14.28 0.52
C LEU A 283 3.34 14.81 1.93
N ALA A 284 4.43 15.29 2.51
CA ALA A 284 4.38 15.88 3.82
C ALA A 284 3.40 17.06 3.82
N ARG A 285 2.76 17.35 4.96
CA ARG A 285 1.82 18.49 5.05
C ARG A 285 2.45 19.81 4.57
N HIS A 286 3.75 19.96 4.83
CA HIS A 286 4.56 21.11 4.45
C HIS A 286 5.22 20.97 3.07
N CYS A 287 4.86 19.95 2.28
CA CYS A 287 5.46 19.71 0.98
C CYS A 287 5.20 20.89 0.03
N HIS A 288 6.23 21.27 -0.71
CA HIS A 288 6.16 22.33 -1.72
C HIS A 288 6.59 21.80 -3.08
N ARG A 289 5.91 22.27 -4.12
CA ARG A 289 6.27 21.99 -5.51
C ARG A 289 6.77 23.26 -6.18
N TYR A 290 7.91 23.15 -6.86
CA TYR A 290 8.46 24.18 -7.72
C TYR A 290 8.60 23.67 -9.15
N GLU A 291 8.18 24.46 -10.13
CA GLU A 291 8.37 24.18 -11.56
C GLU A 291 9.11 25.34 -12.20
N ASN A 292 10.31 25.07 -12.76
CA ASN A 292 11.17 26.09 -13.36
C ASN A 292 11.38 27.33 -12.46
N GLY A 293 11.52 27.09 -11.15
CA GLY A 293 11.73 28.12 -10.12
C GLY A 293 10.47 28.86 -9.66
N GLN A 294 9.30 28.57 -10.25
CA GLN A 294 8.02 29.09 -9.77
C GLN A 294 7.40 28.11 -8.79
N ARG A 295 6.87 28.61 -7.67
CA ARG A 295 6.12 27.77 -6.73
C ARG A 295 4.75 27.46 -7.32
N THR A 296 4.43 26.17 -7.46
CA THR A 296 3.20 25.68 -8.08
C THR A 296 2.35 24.82 -7.16
N GLY A 297 2.85 24.48 -5.97
CA GLY A 297 2.06 23.85 -4.91
C GLY A 297 2.57 24.25 -3.53
N ASP A 298 1.65 24.62 -2.64
CA ASP A 298 1.95 25.22 -1.35
C ASP A 298 1.80 24.23 -0.17
N SER A 299 1.22 23.06 -0.39
CA SER A 299 1.12 21.97 0.60
C SER A 299 1.00 20.60 -0.04
N GLY A 300 1.28 19.53 0.73
CA GLY A 300 1.12 18.16 0.25
C GLY A 300 -0.33 17.82 -0.14
N ASP A 301 -1.32 18.31 0.61
CA ASP A 301 -2.74 18.09 0.30
C ASP A 301 -3.17 18.80 -0.99
N GLU A 302 -2.68 20.02 -1.21
CA GLU A 302 -2.93 20.75 -2.46
C GLU A 302 -2.30 20.03 -3.65
N ILE A 303 -1.03 19.61 -3.54
CA ILE A 303 -0.34 18.87 -4.60
C ILE A 303 -1.08 17.57 -4.91
N ARG A 304 -1.51 16.81 -3.89
CA ARG A 304 -2.32 15.60 -4.08
C ARG A 304 -3.64 15.90 -4.79
N ALA A 305 -4.37 16.93 -4.37
CA ALA A 305 -5.63 17.34 -4.99
C ALA A 305 -5.42 17.77 -6.46
N MET A 306 -4.31 18.45 -6.75
CA MET A 306 -3.94 18.82 -8.11
C MET A 306 -3.64 17.58 -8.96
N LEU A 307 -2.87 16.59 -8.46
CA LEU A 307 -2.61 15.35 -9.21
C LEU A 307 -3.91 14.64 -9.62
N GLU A 308 -4.92 14.65 -8.76
CA GLU A 308 -6.19 13.96 -8.99
C GLU A 308 -7.18 14.76 -9.86
N THR A 309 -7.18 16.09 -9.75
CA THR A 309 -8.26 16.94 -10.33
C THR A 309 -7.78 18.20 -11.05
N GLY A 310 -6.49 18.51 -10.96
CA GLY A 310 -5.86 19.67 -11.56
C GLY A 310 -5.86 19.62 -13.08
N GLY A 311 -6.38 20.68 -13.70
CA GLY A 311 -6.48 20.79 -15.16
C GLY A 311 -5.13 20.74 -15.87
N GLN A 312 -4.04 21.10 -15.18
CA GLN A 312 -2.68 21.10 -15.73
C GLN A 312 -2.12 19.70 -16.00
N TYR A 313 -2.53 18.68 -15.23
CA TYR A 313 -2.02 17.31 -15.42
C TYR A 313 -2.88 16.52 -16.41
N ARG A 314 -4.14 16.89 -16.59
CA ARG A 314 -5.10 16.19 -17.47
C ARG A 314 -4.61 15.91 -18.91
N PRO A 315 -3.79 16.77 -19.55
CA PRO A 315 -3.25 16.48 -20.87
C PRO A 315 -2.20 15.36 -20.87
N ILE A 316 -1.58 15.04 -19.75
CA ILE A 316 -0.50 14.06 -19.64
C ILE A 316 -1.02 12.68 -20.05
N SER A 317 -0.37 12.08 -21.03
CA SER A 317 -0.77 10.82 -21.64
C SER A 317 0.27 9.71 -21.47
N GLY A 318 1.51 10.05 -21.10
CA GLY A 318 2.54 9.05 -20.86
C GLY A 318 3.82 9.60 -20.26
N VAL A 319 4.58 8.69 -19.63
CA VAL A 319 5.95 8.90 -19.16
C VAL A 319 6.83 7.84 -19.81
N ARG A 320 7.97 8.24 -20.36
CA ARG A 320 8.94 7.36 -21.02
C ARG A 320 10.36 7.66 -20.57
N ASP A 321 11.27 6.72 -20.85
CA ASP A 321 12.71 6.85 -20.61
C ASP A 321 13.03 7.28 -19.16
N LEU A 322 12.26 6.72 -18.21
CA LEU A 322 12.31 7.09 -16.81
C LEU A 322 13.53 6.47 -16.11
N GLU A 323 14.48 7.32 -15.77
CA GLU A 323 15.72 6.97 -15.06
C GLU A 323 15.79 7.64 -13.69
N PHE A 324 16.40 6.96 -12.72
CA PHE A 324 16.56 7.46 -11.36
C PHE A 324 18.02 7.52 -10.92
N ARG A 325 18.33 8.51 -10.09
CA ARG A 325 19.55 8.58 -9.28
C ARG A 325 19.19 8.92 -7.85
N GLU A 326 19.71 8.17 -6.89
CA GLU A 326 19.51 8.40 -5.47
C GLU A 326 20.83 8.74 -4.78
N TRP A 327 20.79 9.72 -3.87
CA TRP A 327 21.87 9.96 -2.90
C TRP A 327 21.30 10.53 -1.60
N GLY A 328 21.70 9.97 -0.47
CA GLY A 328 21.19 10.44 0.83
C GLY A 328 19.66 10.34 0.93
N SER A 329 19.01 11.49 1.11
CA SER A 329 17.54 11.63 1.15
C SER A 329 16.94 12.08 -0.19
N ASP A 330 17.76 12.29 -1.22
CA ASP A 330 17.33 12.87 -2.47
C ASP A 330 17.19 11.81 -3.57
N VAL A 331 16.14 11.94 -4.36
CA VAL A 331 15.94 11.19 -5.61
C VAL A 331 15.79 12.17 -6.75
N VAL A 332 16.54 11.93 -7.83
CA VAL A 332 16.34 12.64 -9.10
C VAL A 332 15.86 11.68 -10.14
N ALA A 333 14.70 12.00 -10.70
CA ALA A 333 14.12 11.34 -11.84
C ALA A 333 14.37 12.17 -13.10
N ARG A 334 14.72 11.50 -14.20
CA ARG A 334 14.74 12.09 -15.54
C ARG A 334 13.85 11.28 -16.44
N PHE A 335 12.97 11.94 -17.19
CA PHE A 335 12.03 11.27 -18.06
C PHE A 335 11.51 12.19 -19.15
N LEU A 336 10.87 11.58 -20.15
CA LEU A 336 10.06 12.28 -21.14
C LEU A 336 8.59 12.21 -20.73
N LEU A 337 7.92 13.36 -20.75
CA LEU A 337 6.51 13.50 -20.46
C LEU A 337 5.76 13.84 -21.74
N ASP A 338 4.83 12.96 -22.13
CA ASP A 338 3.98 13.15 -23.30
C ASP A 338 2.64 13.77 -22.87
N MET A 339 2.19 14.79 -23.58
CA MET A 339 0.94 15.51 -23.35
C MET A 339 0.11 15.59 -24.63
N ASN A 340 -1.17 15.24 -24.55
CA ASN A 340 -2.11 15.37 -25.65
C ASN A 340 -2.64 16.81 -25.74
N THR A 341 -2.25 17.52 -26.79
CA THR A 341 -2.70 18.88 -27.10
C THR A 341 -3.57 18.86 -28.36
N GLY A 342 -4.86 18.53 -28.19
CA GLY A 342 -5.80 18.43 -29.30
C GLY A 342 -5.57 17.16 -30.14
N ARG A 343 -5.07 17.31 -31.38
CA ARG A 343 -4.72 16.17 -32.25
C ARG A 343 -3.24 15.79 -32.20
N ASP A 344 -2.41 16.62 -31.59
CA ASP A 344 -0.97 16.47 -31.55
C ASP A 344 -0.51 16.05 -30.15
N THR A 345 0.65 15.38 -30.09
CA THR A 345 1.32 15.04 -28.83
C THR A 345 2.53 15.95 -28.66
N LEU A 346 2.59 16.66 -27.55
CA LEU A 346 3.74 17.46 -27.12
C LEU A 346 4.57 16.64 -26.13
N THR A 347 5.87 16.50 -26.39
CA THR A 347 6.80 15.84 -25.47
C THR A 347 7.72 16.88 -24.83
N VAL A 348 7.90 16.81 -23.53
CA VAL A 348 8.85 17.64 -22.78
C VAL A 348 9.82 16.76 -21.99
N ALA A 349 11.05 17.20 -21.83
CA ALA A 349 12.01 16.55 -20.94
C ALA A 349 11.83 17.10 -19.53
N ILE A 350 11.73 16.21 -18.55
CA ILE A 350 11.55 16.55 -17.15
C ILE A 350 12.75 16.03 -16.37
N THR A 351 13.31 16.90 -15.52
CA THR A 351 14.14 16.48 -14.38
C THR A 351 13.38 16.83 -13.10
N GLU A 352 12.90 15.83 -12.37
CA GLU A 352 12.26 16.01 -11.07
C GLU A 352 13.19 15.63 -9.94
N HIS A 353 13.39 16.56 -9.01
CA HIS A 353 14.10 16.37 -7.76
C HIS A 353 13.09 16.18 -6.64
N PHE A 354 13.24 15.10 -5.88
CA PHE A 354 12.45 14.77 -4.71
C PHE A 354 13.36 14.78 -3.48
N SER A 355 12.98 15.53 -2.45
CA SER A 355 13.55 15.39 -1.11
C SER A 355 12.64 14.44 -0.32
N ILE A 356 13.16 13.29 0.07
CA ILE A 356 12.45 12.19 0.75
C ILE A 356 13.27 11.76 1.99
N PRO A 357 13.23 12.53 3.09
CA PRO A 357 14.02 12.21 4.28
C PRO A 357 13.52 10.96 5.01
N SER A 358 12.21 10.70 4.98
CA SER A 358 11.56 9.56 5.67
C SER A 358 10.40 8.98 4.85
N ALA A 359 9.18 8.94 5.41
CA ALA A 359 7.98 8.31 4.87
C ALA A 359 7.16 9.21 3.93
N GLU A 360 7.58 10.47 3.75
CA GLU A 360 6.86 11.48 2.99
C GLU A 360 7.83 12.24 2.07
N ILE A 361 7.32 12.72 0.93
CA ILE A 361 8.04 13.67 0.07
C ILE A 361 7.90 15.06 0.70
N ASP A 362 9.02 15.68 1.07
CA ASP A 362 9.09 17.02 1.68
C ASP A 362 9.13 18.14 0.65
N SER A 363 9.67 17.89 -0.53
CA SER A 363 9.63 18.86 -1.62
C SER A 363 9.86 18.22 -2.97
N ILE A 364 9.31 18.86 -3.99
CA ILE A 364 9.44 18.47 -5.39
C ILE A 364 9.90 19.69 -6.17
N THR A 365 10.99 19.55 -6.91
CA THR A 365 11.45 20.57 -7.86
C THR A 365 11.53 19.97 -9.24
N ALA A 366 10.67 20.42 -10.15
CA ALA A 366 10.68 20.01 -11.54
C ALA A 366 11.38 21.08 -12.40
N ILE A 367 12.31 20.62 -13.23
CA ILE A 367 12.87 21.38 -14.34
C ILE A 367 12.22 20.83 -15.61
N ILE A 368 11.48 21.68 -16.29
CA ILE A 368 10.72 21.35 -17.50
C ILE A 368 11.43 21.98 -18.68
N GLU A 369 12.04 21.15 -19.52
CA GLU A 369 12.77 21.55 -20.70
C GLU A 369 11.95 21.17 -21.95
N PRO A 370 11.58 22.14 -22.80
CA PRO A 370 11.03 21.82 -24.11
C PRO A 370 12.07 20.97 -24.85
N GLN A 371 11.65 19.82 -25.38
CA GLN A 371 12.49 19.10 -26.33
C GLN A 371 12.71 20.00 -27.57
N PRO A 372 13.95 20.13 -28.07
CA PRO A 372 14.26 20.96 -29.24
C PRO A 372 13.61 20.48 -30.53
#